data_AF-A0A5N6IUZ7-F1
#
_entry.id   AF-A0A5N6IUZ7-F1
#
_cell.length_a   1.000
_cell.length_b   1.000
_cell.length_c   1.000
_cell.angle_alpha   90.00
_cell.angle_beta   90.00
_cell.angle_gamma   90.00
#
_symmetry.space_group_name_H-M   'P 1'
#
loop_
_entity.id
_entity.type
_entity.pdbx_description
1 polymer ?
#
loop_
_entity_poly.entity_id
_entity_poly.type
_entity_poly.pdbx_seq_one_letter_code
_entity_poly.pdbx_strand_id
1 'polypeptide(L)'
;MLSFLAALSLPLALVNAYANPGTCNGNCWAHDPGLWKRDDGRYFLFSTGNGVHISSAPSLQGPWTEVGYALPDGSSINHDGNKNLWAPDVHKGDDGKYYMYYSVSTLGSQNSVIGVASSTTMEPGSWTDHGSTGLSSDGSQGYNTIDANWIKIGDQQVLNFGSYWQGLYQIDLAGPLKIGSAAPVNIAYNATGQHAIEASFLYQQNGFYYLFFSSGKANGYDTNFPAQGEEYRINVCRSSTGRGDFVDKNGVSCLQSGGTTVLASHDNVYGPGGQNPHHKHHVFSRSHLTTTMADYEDTIEVDWGLPTPDLTDDTSSEASTSLRSTVLEYEFRHGRRYHSTHAGNYHFPNDEVEQERLDMVHHIYYRLLHNRLFLAPIDLAGKRILDIGTGTGVWAMHLGDEYPTAEAIVGNDISPIQPQWVPPNVKFYIDDVERDWVEGQRYDLIHCRYMAGSIKDWPRLIRQCFRHLRPGGYLELQESINTLYSEDGSLPPDCDTVKMMDALKEGCLRIGQTMDPAPHMHDWVEDAGFTIIDERKFKLPLGNWPKDKRLKECGSFNRVNFVEGVDAFTASILPDILGWRKEEVTVLNAAVRREVMANTMHALFDFLVIVAQKPM
;
A
#
# COMPACT_ATOMS: atom_id res chain seq x y z
N MET A 1 -36.30 32.24 -29.69
CA MET A 1 -36.41 30.78 -29.76
C MET A 1 -35.15 30.20 -29.14
N LEU A 2 -35.28 29.60 -27.96
CA LEU A 2 -34.19 28.88 -27.29
C LEU A 2 -33.93 27.57 -28.05
N SER A 3 -32.69 27.34 -28.46
CA SER A 3 -32.24 26.02 -28.93
C SER A 3 -31.62 25.26 -27.76
N PHE A 4 -32.31 24.23 -27.29
CA PHE A 4 -31.76 23.22 -26.40
C PHE A 4 -30.87 22.28 -27.22
N LEU A 5 -29.55 22.32 -27.00
CA LEU A 5 -28.65 21.23 -27.35
C LEU A 5 -28.65 20.24 -26.19
N ALA A 6 -29.33 19.12 -26.36
CA ALA A 6 -29.20 17.97 -25.48
C ALA A 6 -27.85 17.30 -25.75
N ALA A 7 -26.91 17.42 -24.82
CA ALA A 7 -25.69 16.63 -24.83
C ALA A 7 -26.06 15.17 -24.49
N LEU A 8 -25.95 14.28 -25.48
CA LEU A 8 -25.99 12.84 -25.24
C LEU A 8 -24.69 12.45 -24.52
N SER A 9 -24.78 12.19 -23.21
CA SER A 9 -23.73 11.53 -22.46
C SER A 9 -23.72 10.04 -22.82
N LEU A 10 -22.79 9.62 -23.68
CA LEU A 10 -22.43 8.21 -23.82
C LEU A 10 -21.65 7.79 -22.56
N PRO A 11 -22.11 6.78 -21.81
CA PRO A 11 -21.34 6.26 -20.69
C PRO A 11 -20.10 5.56 -21.24
N LEU A 12 -18.91 6.08 -20.96
CA LEU A 12 -17.69 5.27 -21.05
C LEU A 12 -17.81 4.16 -20.02
N ALA A 13 -18.06 2.93 -20.48
CA ALA A 13 -17.88 1.76 -19.65
C ALA A 13 -16.38 1.59 -19.38
N LEU A 14 -15.95 1.96 -18.17
CA LEU A 14 -14.65 1.54 -17.64
C LEU A 14 -14.69 0.02 -17.49
N VAL A 15 -14.00 -0.69 -18.37
CA VAL A 15 -13.75 -2.12 -18.18
C VAL A 15 -12.71 -2.24 -17.07
N ASN A 16 -13.17 -2.56 -15.86
CA ASN A 16 -12.27 -2.94 -14.76
C ASN A 16 -11.63 -4.29 -15.11
N ALA A 17 -10.40 -4.28 -15.59
CA ALA A 17 -9.62 -5.50 -15.74
C ALA A 17 -9.09 -5.91 -14.36
N TYR A 18 -9.47 -7.10 -13.90
CA TYR A 18 -8.87 -7.71 -12.71
C TYR A 18 -7.46 -8.23 -13.06
N ALA A 19 -6.55 -8.20 -12.08
CA ALA A 19 -5.19 -8.69 -12.29
C ALA A 19 -5.18 -10.22 -12.39
N ASN A 20 -4.58 -10.74 -13.46
CA ASN A 20 -4.34 -12.17 -13.60
C ASN A 20 -3.33 -12.67 -12.55
N PRO A 21 -3.42 -13.94 -12.11
CA PRO A 21 -2.50 -14.49 -11.13
C PRO A 21 -1.05 -14.46 -11.62
N GLY A 22 -0.11 -14.13 -10.73
CA GLY A 22 1.31 -14.28 -11.03
C GLY A 22 1.71 -15.75 -11.26
N THR A 23 2.90 -15.97 -11.82
CA THR A 23 3.43 -17.33 -12.08
C THR A 23 3.61 -18.14 -10.80
N CYS A 24 3.37 -19.45 -10.88
CA CYS A 24 3.67 -20.40 -9.81
C CYS A 24 4.35 -21.64 -10.34
N ASN A 25 5.37 -22.09 -9.61
CA ASN A 25 6.09 -23.30 -9.91
C ASN A 25 6.07 -24.23 -8.70
N GLY A 26 6.01 -25.55 -8.93
CA GLY A 26 5.94 -26.56 -7.87
C GLY A 26 4.53 -26.81 -7.33
N ASN A 27 4.42 -27.29 -6.09
CA ASN A 27 3.14 -27.56 -5.44
C ASN A 27 2.51 -26.26 -4.90
N CYS A 28 1.72 -25.62 -5.74
CA CYS A 28 1.08 -24.34 -5.44
C CYS A 28 -0.38 -24.45 -4.98
N TRP A 29 -0.87 -25.68 -4.79
CA TRP A 29 -2.24 -25.90 -4.35
C TRP A 29 -2.38 -25.49 -2.88
N ALA A 30 -3.39 -24.68 -2.58
CA ALA A 30 -3.75 -24.32 -1.22
C ALA A 30 -5.22 -23.93 -1.13
N HIS A 31 -5.82 -24.22 0.01
CA HIS A 31 -7.14 -23.77 0.42
C HIS A 31 -6.98 -22.98 1.73
N ASP A 32 -7.58 -21.79 1.81
CA ASP A 32 -7.44 -20.80 2.90
C ASP A 32 -5.97 -20.61 3.36
N PRO A 33 -5.09 -20.11 2.48
CA PRO A 33 -3.66 -20.05 2.78
C PRO A 33 -3.30 -19.02 3.87
N GLY A 34 -2.52 -19.47 4.86
CA GLY A 34 -1.68 -18.62 5.71
C GLY A 34 -0.27 -18.51 5.14
N LEU A 35 0.24 -17.31 4.88
CA LEU A 35 1.57 -17.12 4.29
C LEU A 35 2.48 -16.37 5.26
N TRP A 36 3.72 -16.86 5.47
CA TRP A 36 4.74 -16.13 6.22
C TRP A 36 6.13 -16.17 5.57
N LYS A 37 6.83 -15.02 5.52
CA LYS A 37 8.26 -14.95 5.16
C LYS A 37 9.14 -14.94 6.41
N ARG A 38 9.97 -15.97 6.56
CA ARG A 38 10.93 -16.08 7.65
C ARG A 38 12.09 -15.10 7.46
N ASP A 39 12.78 -14.76 8.55
CA ASP A 39 13.89 -13.78 8.56
C ASP A 39 15.05 -14.17 7.62
N ASP A 40 15.20 -15.45 7.30
CA ASP A 40 16.18 -15.97 6.32
C ASP A 40 15.74 -15.81 4.85
N GLY A 41 14.57 -15.22 4.62
CA GLY A 41 14.00 -14.98 3.30
C GLY A 41 13.14 -16.13 2.75
N ARG A 42 13.06 -17.28 3.43
CA ARG A 42 12.24 -18.42 3.00
C ARG A 42 10.76 -18.17 3.26
N TYR A 43 9.91 -18.54 2.31
CA TYR A 43 8.46 -18.47 2.44
C TYR A 43 7.90 -19.79 2.95
N PHE A 44 6.90 -19.70 3.83
CA PHE A 44 6.10 -20.80 4.34
C PHE A 44 4.64 -20.53 4.05
N LEU A 45 3.95 -21.54 3.52
CA LEU A 45 2.54 -21.54 3.19
C LEU A 45 1.85 -22.61 4.02
N PHE A 46 0.85 -22.21 4.78
CA PHE A 46 0.01 -23.05 5.60
C PHE A 46 -1.35 -23.14 4.94
N SER A 47 -1.98 -24.31 4.87
CA SER A 47 -3.30 -24.42 4.26
C SER A 47 -4.22 -25.38 5.00
N THR A 48 -5.52 -25.13 4.84
CA THR A 48 -6.60 -26.00 5.31
C THR A 48 -6.34 -27.46 4.94
N GLY A 49 -6.54 -28.35 5.91
CA GLY A 49 -6.42 -29.79 5.71
C GLY A 49 -6.05 -30.54 6.98
N ASN A 50 -5.77 -31.83 6.83
CA ASN A 50 -5.45 -32.70 7.97
C ASN A 50 -4.16 -32.22 8.66
N GLY A 51 -4.28 -31.67 9.85
CA GLY A 51 -3.14 -31.17 10.62
C GLY A 51 -2.45 -29.92 10.09
N VAL A 52 -3.09 -29.16 9.18
CA VAL A 52 -2.54 -27.99 8.46
C VAL A 52 -1.31 -28.34 7.62
N HIS A 53 -1.45 -28.32 6.30
CA HIS A 53 -0.32 -28.56 5.38
C HIS A 53 0.69 -27.43 5.46
N ILE A 54 1.98 -27.75 5.34
CA ILE A 54 3.07 -26.79 5.26
C ILE A 54 3.78 -27.00 3.92
N SER A 55 3.84 -25.94 3.12
CA SER A 55 4.70 -25.84 1.95
C SER A 55 5.74 -24.74 2.15
N SER A 56 6.90 -24.86 1.51
CA SER A 56 7.92 -23.82 1.54
C SER A 56 8.53 -23.54 0.17
N ALA A 57 9.02 -22.32 -0.01
CA ALA A 57 9.66 -21.87 -1.24
C ALA A 57 10.74 -20.81 -0.97
N PRO A 58 11.75 -20.68 -1.85
CA PRO A 58 12.72 -19.58 -1.80
C PRO A 58 12.13 -18.25 -2.28
N SER A 59 11.02 -18.27 -3.02
CA SER A 59 10.34 -17.09 -3.56
C SER A 59 8.83 -17.32 -3.65
N LEU A 60 8.06 -16.25 -3.83
CA LEU A 60 6.60 -16.32 -4.03
C LEU A 60 6.20 -17.10 -5.29
N GLN A 61 7.02 -17.03 -6.34
CA GLN A 61 6.82 -17.77 -7.58
C GLN A 61 7.18 -19.26 -7.43
N GLY A 62 7.76 -19.66 -6.30
CA GLY A 62 8.22 -21.01 -6.03
C GLY A 62 9.72 -21.22 -6.30
N PRO A 63 10.15 -22.46 -6.60
CA PRO A 63 9.32 -23.66 -6.58
C PRO A 63 8.79 -23.96 -5.17
N TRP A 64 7.49 -24.18 -5.06
CA TRP A 64 6.82 -24.59 -3.82
C TRP A 64 6.96 -26.10 -3.62
N THR A 65 7.31 -26.50 -2.40
CA THR A 65 7.45 -27.90 -2.00
C THR A 65 6.70 -28.13 -0.71
N GLU A 66 5.81 -29.14 -0.67
CA GLU A 66 5.19 -29.59 0.58
C GLU A 66 6.27 -30.20 1.47
N VAL A 67 6.40 -29.70 2.70
CA VAL A 67 7.42 -30.12 3.67
C VAL A 67 6.84 -30.94 4.82
N GLY A 68 5.53 -30.89 5.06
CA GLY A 68 4.86 -31.70 6.08
C GLY A 68 3.61 -31.03 6.63
N TYR A 69 3.32 -31.29 7.91
CA TYR A 69 2.11 -30.80 8.60
C TYR A 69 2.50 -30.09 9.90
N ALA A 70 1.74 -29.07 10.29
CA ALA A 70 1.99 -28.36 11.55
C ALA A 70 1.59 -29.22 12.76
N LEU A 71 0.39 -29.78 12.74
CA LEU A 71 -0.18 -30.61 13.79
C LEU A 71 -0.58 -31.98 13.19
N PRO A 72 0.37 -32.87 12.87
CA PRO A 72 0.09 -34.12 12.16
C PRO A 72 -0.90 -35.04 12.89
N ASP A 73 -0.93 -34.97 14.23
CA ASP A 73 -1.88 -35.71 15.06
C ASP A 73 -3.20 -34.95 15.30
N GLY A 74 -3.41 -33.82 14.63
CA GLY A 74 -4.53 -32.90 14.84
C GLY A 74 -4.42 -32.08 16.13
N SER A 75 -5.47 -31.31 16.38
CA SER A 75 -5.63 -30.45 17.54
C SER A 75 -6.02 -31.25 18.79
N SER A 76 -5.54 -30.81 19.95
CA SER A 76 -5.89 -31.30 21.28
C SER A 76 -7.29 -30.85 21.72
N ILE A 77 -7.96 -29.99 20.95
CA ILE A 77 -9.32 -29.56 21.22
C ILE A 77 -10.26 -30.76 21.02
N ASN A 78 -11.06 -31.04 22.05
CA ASN A 78 -12.08 -32.08 22.00
C ASN A 78 -13.34 -31.56 21.27
N HIS A 79 -13.28 -31.56 19.94
CA HIS A 79 -14.34 -31.10 19.07
C HIS A 79 -14.31 -31.89 17.75
N ASP A 80 -15.46 -32.07 17.11
CA ASP A 80 -15.53 -32.69 15.79
C ASP A 80 -14.74 -31.86 14.76
N GLY A 81 -14.00 -32.51 13.89
CA GLY A 81 -13.10 -31.82 12.95
C GLY A 81 -11.71 -31.52 13.50
N ASN A 82 -11.36 -31.93 14.73
CA ASN A 82 -10.02 -31.69 15.30
C ASN A 82 -8.84 -32.32 14.55
N LYS A 83 -9.09 -33.14 13.51
CA LYS A 83 -8.07 -33.63 12.59
C LYS A 83 -7.92 -32.76 11.34
N ASN A 84 -9.01 -32.20 10.82
CA ASN A 84 -9.03 -31.36 9.63
C ASN A 84 -9.18 -29.90 10.05
N LEU A 85 -8.06 -29.19 10.11
CA LEU A 85 -7.97 -27.85 10.65
C LEU A 85 -8.03 -26.83 9.50
N TRP A 86 -8.78 -25.74 9.68
CA TRP A 86 -9.08 -24.81 8.59
C TRP A 86 -8.53 -23.40 8.84
N ALA A 87 -8.34 -22.67 7.74
CA ALA A 87 -8.00 -21.25 7.68
C ALA A 87 -6.88 -20.85 8.67
N PRO A 88 -5.67 -21.42 8.52
CA PRO A 88 -4.54 -21.04 9.36
C PRO A 88 -4.10 -19.60 9.12
N ASP A 89 -3.88 -18.85 10.21
CA ASP A 89 -3.28 -17.51 10.18
C ASP A 89 -2.03 -17.48 11.06
N VAL A 90 -0.90 -17.05 10.48
CA VAL A 90 0.41 -17.09 11.13
C VAL A 90 0.96 -15.69 11.31
N HIS A 91 1.46 -15.42 12.51
CA HIS A 91 2.21 -14.19 12.80
C HIS A 91 3.43 -14.48 13.68
N LYS A 92 4.37 -13.53 13.72
CA LYS A 92 5.50 -13.55 14.66
C LYS A 92 5.21 -12.66 15.85
N GLY A 93 5.23 -13.23 17.05
CA GLY A 93 5.04 -12.51 18.31
C GLY A 93 6.26 -11.72 18.73
N ASP A 94 6.05 -10.79 19.67
CA ASP A 94 7.12 -9.94 20.24
C ASP A 94 8.20 -10.77 20.99
N ASP A 95 7.91 -12.02 21.36
CA ASP A 95 8.84 -12.97 21.95
C ASP A 95 9.70 -13.74 20.92
N GLY A 96 9.52 -13.44 19.64
CA GLY A 96 10.25 -14.04 18.53
C GLY A 96 9.69 -15.40 18.06
N LYS A 97 8.64 -15.92 18.69
CA LYS A 97 7.96 -17.15 18.24
C LYS A 97 6.94 -16.85 17.16
N TYR A 98 6.66 -17.87 16.36
CA TYR A 98 5.55 -17.89 15.42
C TYR A 98 4.32 -18.48 16.11
N TYR A 99 3.17 -17.86 15.91
CA TYR A 99 1.89 -18.33 16.40
C TYR A 99 0.98 -18.57 15.20
N MET A 100 0.30 -19.71 15.18
CA MET A 100 -0.67 -20.09 14.17
C MET A 100 -2.03 -20.26 14.82
N TYR A 101 -2.98 -19.39 14.46
CA TYR A 101 -4.39 -19.61 14.76
C TYR A 101 -4.98 -20.55 13.72
N TYR A 102 -5.94 -21.38 14.11
CA TYR A 102 -6.61 -22.32 13.22
C TYR A 102 -8.02 -22.63 13.72
N SER A 103 -8.87 -23.10 12.81
CA SER A 103 -10.28 -23.41 13.10
C SER A 103 -10.49 -24.90 13.32
N VAL A 104 -11.30 -25.24 14.33
CA VAL A 104 -11.84 -26.60 14.54
C VAL A 104 -13.35 -26.54 14.41
N SER A 105 -13.88 -27.12 13.33
CA SER A 105 -15.29 -26.97 12.95
C SER A 105 -15.77 -28.12 12.05
N THR A 106 -17.06 -28.13 11.73
CA THR A 106 -17.71 -29.02 10.78
C THR A 106 -18.57 -28.22 9.80
N LEU A 107 -18.66 -28.68 8.55
CA LEU A 107 -19.20 -27.86 7.45
C LEU A 107 -20.65 -27.46 7.73
N GLY A 108 -20.96 -26.17 7.61
CA GLY A 108 -22.31 -25.63 7.84
C GLY A 108 -22.72 -25.51 9.31
N SER A 109 -21.80 -25.68 10.24
CA SER A 109 -22.04 -25.58 11.68
C SER A 109 -21.50 -24.27 12.28
N GLN A 110 -22.20 -23.73 13.29
CA GLN A 110 -21.65 -22.70 14.19
C GLN A 110 -20.91 -23.29 15.39
N ASN A 111 -21.02 -24.60 15.62
CA ASN A 111 -20.28 -25.25 16.70
C ASN A 111 -18.81 -25.29 16.27
N SER A 112 -18.01 -24.38 16.82
CA SER A 112 -16.65 -24.11 16.34
C SER A 112 -15.78 -23.56 17.45
N VAL A 113 -14.47 -23.72 17.28
CA VAL A 113 -13.46 -23.24 18.22
C VAL A 113 -12.24 -22.75 17.45
N ILE A 114 -11.70 -21.59 17.81
CA ILE A 114 -10.39 -21.15 17.34
C ILE A 114 -9.31 -21.66 18.30
N GLY A 115 -8.41 -22.48 17.77
CA GLY A 115 -7.20 -22.96 18.44
C GLY A 115 -5.97 -22.12 18.14
N VAL A 116 -4.89 -22.39 18.85
CA VAL A 116 -3.60 -21.72 18.62
C VAL A 116 -2.43 -22.66 18.89
N ALA A 117 -1.47 -22.68 17.97
CA ALA A 117 -0.20 -23.39 18.09
C ALA A 117 0.97 -22.41 18.01
N SER A 118 2.13 -22.77 18.55
CA SER A 118 3.35 -21.97 18.46
C SER A 118 4.54 -22.75 17.95
N SER A 119 5.43 -22.10 17.22
CA SER A 119 6.70 -22.65 16.74
C SER A 119 7.83 -21.63 16.85
N THR A 120 9.08 -22.09 16.92
CA THR A 120 10.27 -21.24 16.81
C THR A 120 10.85 -21.18 15.39
N THR A 121 10.45 -22.10 14.50
CA THR A 121 11.07 -22.25 13.17
C THR A 121 10.08 -22.30 12.00
N MET A 122 8.79 -22.50 12.29
CA MET A 122 7.70 -22.84 11.34
C MET A 122 7.78 -24.22 10.68
N GLU A 123 8.84 -24.99 10.94
CA GLU A 123 9.06 -26.30 10.30
C GLU A 123 8.15 -27.39 10.89
N PRO A 124 7.84 -28.46 10.12
CA PRO A 124 7.19 -29.65 10.67
C PRO A 124 7.91 -30.18 11.92
N GLY A 125 7.14 -30.62 12.93
CA GLY A 125 7.66 -31.14 14.20
C GLY A 125 8.13 -30.07 15.20
N SER A 126 8.11 -28.79 14.85
CA SER A 126 8.46 -27.69 15.76
C SER A 126 7.25 -27.04 16.44
N TRP A 127 6.03 -27.37 15.99
CA TRP A 127 4.79 -26.78 16.47
C TRP A 127 4.33 -27.44 17.77
N THR A 128 3.95 -26.60 18.74
CA THR A 128 3.31 -26.99 20.00
C THR A 128 1.87 -26.49 19.98
N ASP A 129 0.92 -27.41 20.13
CA ASP A 129 -0.49 -27.08 20.27
C ASP A 129 -0.81 -26.60 21.70
N HIS A 130 -1.54 -25.48 21.81
CA HIS A 130 -2.01 -24.91 23.09
C HIS A 130 -3.52 -25.06 23.29
N GLY A 131 -4.21 -25.72 22.36
CA GLY A 131 -5.65 -25.91 22.37
C GLY A 131 -6.43 -24.62 22.11
N SER A 132 -7.60 -24.50 22.76
CA SER A 132 -8.52 -23.39 22.52
C SER A 132 -7.97 -22.05 23.03
N THR A 133 -8.16 -21.00 22.23
CA THR A 133 -7.97 -19.60 22.63
C THR A 133 -8.96 -19.12 23.70
N GLY A 134 -9.99 -19.91 24.01
CA GLY A 134 -11.15 -19.51 24.81
C GLY A 134 -12.29 -18.94 23.97
N LEU A 135 -12.11 -18.77 22.66
CA LEU A 135 -13.13 -18.35 21.72
C LEU A 135 -13.82 -19.57 21.09
N SER A 136 -15.12 -19.69 21.32
CA SER A 136 -15.98 -20.75 20.77
C SER A 136 -17.38 -20.24 20.47
N SER A 137 -18.11 -20.95 19.62
CA SER A 137 -19.53 -20.73 19.33
C SER A 137 -20.27 -22.07 19.31
N ASP A 138 -21.56 -22.07 19.65
CA ASP A 138 -22.44 -23.25 19.68
C ASP A 138 -23.83 -23.00 19.07
N GLY A 139 -23.96 -21.89 18.34
CA GLY A 139 -25.21 -21.44 17.71
C GLY A 139 -26.08 -20.53 18.58
N SER A 140 -25.77 -20.37 19.87
CA SER A 140 -26.38 -19.32 20.69
C SER A 140 -25.79 -17.93 20.44
N GLN A 141 -24.61 -17.86 19.82
CA GLN A 141 -23.96 -16.61 19.42
C GLN A 141 -24.37 -16.20 18.00
N GLY A 142 -24.33 -14.90 17.72
CA GLY A 142 -24.56 -14.35 16.38
C GLY A 142 -23.46 -14.69 15.36
N TYR A 143 -22.32 -15.21 15.81
CA TYR A 143 -21.13 -15.44 15.01
C TYR A 143 -20.72 -16.91 14.94
N ASN A 144 -19.91 -17.23 13.93
CA ASN A 144 -19.17 -18.49 13.85
C ASN A 144 -17.69 -18.25 14.17
N THR A 145 -17.09 -19.08 15.02
CA THR A 145 -15.70 -18.92 15.47
C THR A 145 -14.73 -19.71 14.59
N ILE A 146 -14.60 -19.26 13.34
CA ILE A 146 -13.62 -19.75 12.35
C ILE A 146 -12.97 -18.56 11.63
N ASP A 147 -11.98 -18.84 10.78
CA ASP A 147 -11.32 -17.87 9.90
C ASP A 147 -10.63 -16.72 10.65
N ALA A 148 -9.83 -17.11 11.63
CA ALA A 148 -9.10 -16.17 12.46
C ALA A 148 -8.06 -15.38 11.66
N ASN A 149 -7.92 -14.09 11.93
CA ASN A 149 -6.82 -13.26 11.46
C ASN A 149 -6.30 -12.36 12.58
N TRP A 150 -5.01 -12.44 12.85
CA TRP A 150 -4.33 -11.64 13.85
C TRP A 150 -3.82 -10.31 13.28
N ILE A 151 -3.95 -9.25 14.08
CA ILE A 151 -3.32 -7.96 13.81
C ILE A 151 -3.05 -7.21 15.12
N LYS A 152 -2.02 -6.35 15.10
CA LYS A 152 -1.75 -5.38 16.16
C LYS A 152 -2.30 -4.01 15.77
N ILE A 153 -3.25 -3.48 16.53
CA ILE A 153 -3.81 -2.13 16.37
C ILE A 153 -3.28 -1.25 17.51
N GLY A 154 -2.31 -0.39 17.19
CA GLY A 154 -1.52 0.31 18.22
C GLY A 154 -0.72 -0.69 19.06
N ASP A 155 -0.95 -0.72 20.37
CA ASP A 155 -0.35 -1.70 21.29
C ASP A 155 -1.22 -2.94 21.53
N GLN A 156 -2.48 -2.92 21.07
CA GLN A 156 -3.44 -3.99 21.35
C GLN A 156 -3.39 -5.06 20.26
N GLN A 157 -3.27 -6.33 20.67
CA GLN A 157 -3.42 -7.47 19.77
C GLN A 157 -4.89 -7.82 19.62
N VAL A 158 -5.29 -8.13 18.39
CA VAL A 158 -6.68 -8.27 18.00
C VAL A 158 -6.83 -9.50 17.10
N LEU A 159 -7.94 -10.21 17.27
CA LEU A 159 -8.34 -11.30 16.39
C LEU A 159 -9.62 -10.89 15.66
N ASN A 160 -9.55 -10.84 14.34
CA ASN A 160 -10.72 -10.82 13.46
C ASN A 160 -11.12 -12.26 13.17
N PHE A 161 -12.40 -12.55 13.05
CA PHE A 161 -12.90 -13.89 12.75
C PHE A 161 -14.33 -13.81 12.22
N GLY A 162 -14.86 -14.92 11.71
CA GLY A 162 -16.26 -15.02 11.33
C GLY A 162 -16.45 -15.54 9.92
N SER A 163 -17.55 -16.24 9.75
CA SER A 163 -18.01 -16.79 8.48
C SER A 163 -19.51 -16.92 8.58
N TYR A 164 -20.26 -16.29 7.67
CA TYR A 164 -21.72 -16.30 7.57
C TYR A 164 -22.43 -15.76 8.84
N TRP A 165 -23.68 -16.16 9.08
CA TRP A 165 -24.54 -15.72 10.19
C TRP A 165 -24.60 -14.19 10.33
N GLN A 166 -24.22 -13.62 11.47
CA GLN A 166 -24.21 -12.16 11.63
C GLN A 166 -22.89 -11.53 11.14
N GLY A 167 -22.04 -12.27 10.43
CA GLY A 167 -20.90 -11.73 9.70
C GLY A 167 -19.57 -11.85 10.45
N LEU A 168 -18.76 -10.81 10.31
CA LEU A 168 -17.36 -10.77 10.78
C LEU A 168 -17.28 -10.02 12.09
N TYR A 169 -16.45 -10.53 12.99
CA TYR A 169 -16.29 -10.05 14.35
C TYR A 169 -14.84 -9.80 14.68
N GLN A 170 -14.64 -8.97 15.70
CA GLN A 170 -13.34 -8.58 16.21
C GLN A 170 -13.33 -8.72 17.74
N ILE A 171 -12.24 -9.25 18.29
CA ILE A 171 -12.04 -9.36 19.74
C ILE A 171 -10.60 -9.05 20.12
N ASP A 172 -10.41 -8.40 21.26
CA ASP A 172 -9.09 -8.15 21.82
C ASP A 172 -8.49 -9.43 22.42
N LEU A 173 -7.18 -9.60 22.27
CA LEU A 173 -6.41 -10.68 22.87
C LEU A 173 -5.79 -10.23 24.20
N ALA A 174 -5.82 -11.09 25.22
CA ALA A 174 -5.03 -10.91 26.44
C ALA A 174 -3.55 -11.26 26.22
N GLY A 175 -3.29 -12.07 25.21
CA GLY A 175 -1.97 -12.48 24.72
C GLY A 175 -2.16 -13.45 23.55
N PRO A 176 -1.08 -13.93 22.92
CA PRO A 176 -1.20 -14.74 21.71
C PRO A 176 -1.99 -16.03 21.93
N LEU A 177 -2.07 -16.55 23.16
CA LEU A 177 -2.74 -17.80 23.48
C LEU A 177 -4.21 -17.67 23.89
N LYS A 178 -4.69 -16.46 24.26
CA LYS A 178 -6.00 -16.29 24.90
C LYS A 178 -6.68 -14.98 24.51
N ILE A 179 -8.00 -15.05 24.33
CA ILE A 179 -8.85 -13.86 24.20
C ILE A 179 -8.88 -13.04 25.50
N GLY A 180 -9.16 -11.76 25.36
CA GLY A 180 -9.47 -10.84 26.46
C GLY A 180 -10.87 -11.08 27.03
N SER A 181 -11.26 -10.24 27.99
CA SER A 181 -12.55 -10.36 28.69
C SER A 181 -13.70 -9.63 28.00
N ALA A 182 -13.42 -8.79 26.99
CA ALA A 182 -14.44 -8.07 26.24
C ALA A 182 -15.20 -8.99 25.30
N ALA A 183 -16.49 -8.71 25.07
CA ALA A 183 -17.28 -9.45 24.09
C ALA A 183 -16.82 -9.12 22.66
N PRO A 184 -16.91 -10.09 21.71
CA PRO A 184 -16.67 -9.80 20.30
C PRO A 184 -17.59 -8.72 19.75
N VAL A 185 -17.04 -7.85 18.90
CA VAL A 185 -17.74 -6.75 18.24
C VAL A 185 -17.90 -7.06 16.76
N ASN A 186 -19.09 -6.88 16.21
CA ASN A 186 -19.33 -7.06 14.78
C ASN A 186 -18.67 -5.92 13.98
N ILE A 187 -17.97 -6.25 12.90
CA ILE A 187 -17.22 -5.30 12.07
C ILE A 187 -17.64 -5.31 10.59
N ALA A 188 -18.32 -6.36 10.14
CA ALA A 188 -18.94 -6.40 8.82
C ALA A 188 -20.13 -7.37 8.81
N TYR A 189 -21.15 -7.04 8.04
CA TYR A 189 -22.36 -7.83 7.87
C TYR A 189 -22.91 -7.68 6.46
N ASN A 190 -23.31 -8.81 5.86
CA ASN A 190 -24.01 -8.83 4.59
C ASN A 190 -25.47 -9.22 4.82
N ALA A 191 -26.40 -8.30 4.58
CA ALA A 191 -27.83 -8.53 4.79
C ALA A 191 -28.48 -9.37 3.67
N THR A 192 -27.77 -9.67 2.59
CA THR A 192 -28.32 -10.43 1.45
C THR A 192 -28.21 -11.94 1.65
N GLY A 193 -29.12 -12.68 1.02
CA GLY A 193 -29.06 -14.14 0.91
C GLY A 193 -28.85 -14.86 2.24
N GLN A 194 -27.80 -15.67 2.31
CA GLN A 194 -27.39 -16.41 3.51
C GLN A 194 -26.32 -15.66 4.34
N HIS A 195 -26.17 -14.35 4.12
CA HIS A 195 -25.15 -13.53 4.77
C HIS A 195 -23.72 -13.99 4.43
N ALA A 196 -23.50 -14.41 3.17
CA ALA A 196 -22.26 -15.04 2.72
C ALA A 196 -21.09 -14.05 2.69
N ILE A 197 -20.43 -13.90 3.84
CA ILE A 197 -19.14 -13.25 4.04
C ILE A 197 -18.30 -14.05 5.03
N GLU A 198 -16.99 -14.15 4.79
CA GLU A 198 -16.05 -14.90 5.63
C GLU A 198 -14.59 -14.50 5.35
N ALA A 199 -13.62 -15.23 5.91
CA ALA A 199 -12.20 -15.00 5.68
C ALA A 199 -11.78 -13.54 5.91
N SER A 200 -12.10 -12.99 7.08
CA SER A 200 -11.71 -11.63 7.43
C SER A 200 -10.20 -11.51 7.49
N PHE A 201 -9.64 -10.48 6.85
CA PHE A 201 -8.22 -10.15 6.95
C PHE A 201 -8.04 -8.64 7.06
N LEU A 202 -7.44 -8.18 8.15
CA LEU A 202 -7.17 -6.77 8.36
C LEU A 202 -5.74 -6.45 7.98
N TYR A 203 -5.56 -5.41 7.17
CA TYR A 203 -4.27 -4.97 6.66
C TYR A 203 -4.09 -3.47 6.90
N GLN A 204 -2.96 -3.04 7.47
CA GLN A 204 -2.68 -1.62 7.67
C GLN A 204 -1.81 -1.07 6.54
N GLN A 205 -2.28 -0.01 5.88
CA GLN A 205 -1.55 0.72 4.85
C GLN A 205 -1.95 2.19 4.90
N ASN A 206 -0.98 3.09 4.77
CA ASN A 206 -1.21 4.52 4.53
C ASN A 206 -2.13 5.19 5.56
N GLY A 207 -1.97 4.82 6.84
CA GLY A 207 -2.77 5.35 7.95
C GLY A 207 -4.18 4.75 8.08
N PHE A 208 -4.56 3.82 7.19
CA PHE A 208 -5.84 3.12 7.23
C PHE A 208 -5.67 1.63 7.50
N TYR A 209 -6.73 1.03 8.03
CA TYR A 209 -6.92 -0.40 8.16
C TYR A 209 -7.94 -0.86 7.12
N TYR A 210 -7.53 -1.75 6.24
CA TYR A 210 -8.33 -2.34 5.17
C TYR A 210 -8.79 -3.73 5.61
N LEU A 211 -10.09 -3.88 5.84
CA LEU A 211 -10.74 -5.15 6.12
C LEU A 211 -11.09 -5.80 4.80
N PHE A 212 -10.24 -6.72 4.35
CA PHE A 212 -10.57 -7.63 3.27
C PHE A 212 -11.43 -8.76 3.80
N PHE A 213 -12.41 -9.17 3.01
CA PHE A 213 -13.23 -10.34 3.31
C PHE A 213 -13.71 -10.96 2.02
N SER A 214 -13.94 -12.26 2.05
CA SER A 214 -14.57 -12.92 0.93
C SER A 214 -16.08 -12.81 1.02
N SER A 215 -16.75 -12.69 -0.13
CA SER A 215 -18.21 -12.65 -0.24
C SER A 215 -18.69 -13.58 -1.36
N GLY A 216 -19.86 -14.17 -1.21
CA GLY A 216 -20.43 -15.12 -2.18
C GLY A 216 -20.17 -16.58 -1.81
N LYS A 217 -20.50 -17.50 -2.71
CA LYS A 217 -20.42 -18.95 -2.45
C LYS A 217 -19.03 -19.49 -2.73
N ALA A 218 -18.35 -20.05 -1.72
CA ALA A 218 -17.00 -20.61 -1.83
C ALA A 218 -16.93 -22.05 -2.39
N ASN A 219 -18.05 -22.76 -2.52
CA ASN A 219 -18.06 -24.20 -2.82
C ASN A 219 -19.20 -24.64 -3.77
N GLY A 220 -19.16 -25.92 -4.17
CA GLY A 220 -20.21 -26.56 -4.98
C GLY A 220 -20.05 -26.44 -6.50
N TYR A 221 -18.94 -25.88 -6.96
CA TYR A 221 -18.70 -25.58 -8.38
C TYR A 221 -18.64 -26.83 -9.28
N ASP A 222 -18.28 -27.98 -8.72
CA ASP A 222 -18.26 -29.26 -9.45
C ASP A 222 -19.65 -29.74 -9.88
N THR A 223 -20.72 -29.19 -9.29
CA THR A 223 -22.10 -29.62 -9.54
C THR A 223 -22.97 -28.53 -10.15
N ASN A 224 -22.87 -27.30 -9.64
CA ASN A 224 -23.59 -26.14 -10.17
C ASN A 224 -22.74 -24.87 -9.97
N PHE A 225 -22.45 -24.18 -11.05
CA PHE A 225 -21.84 -22.86 -11.00
C PHE A 225 -22.85 -21.83 -10.44
N PRO A 226 -22.45 -20.97 -9.47
CA PRO A 226 -23.27 -19.83 -9.06
C PRO A 226 -23.63 -18.94 -10.25
N ALA A 227 -24.69 -18.15 -10.11
CA ALA A 227 -24.96 -17.09 -11.09
C ALA A 227 -23.88 -16.02 -11.03
N GLN A 228 -23.62 -15.34 -12.14
CA GLN A 228 -22.64 -14.26 -12.21
C GLN A 228 -22.88 -13.21 -11.13
N GLY A 229 -21.86 -12.97 -10.29
CA GLY A 229 -21.91 -12.07 -9.13
C GLY A 229 -22.24 -12.76 -7.80
N GLU A 230 -22.61 -14.04 -7.81
CA GLU A 230 -22.84 -14.86 -6.60
C GLU A 230 -21.65 -15.78 -6.28
N GLU A 231 -20.67 -15.87 -7.20
CA GLU A 231 -19.40 -16.55 -6.94
C GLU A 231 -18.61 -15.84 -5.84
N TYR A 232 -17.68 -16.61 -5.28
CA TYR A 232 -16.72 -16.10 -4.32
C TYR A 232 -15.89 -14.96 -4.93
N ARG A 233 -15.71 -13.89 -4.16
CA ARG A 233 -14.96 -12.70 -4.55
C ARG A 233 -14.36 -12.06 -3.32
N ILE A 234 -13.30 -11.29 -3.51
CA ILE A 234 -12.69 -10.50 -2.45
C ILE A 234 -13.30 -9.09 -2.48
N ASN A 235 -13.89 -8.72 -1.36
CA ASN A 235 -14.34 -7.38 -1.06
C ASN A 235 -13.42 -6.74 -0.03
N VAL A 236 -13.45 -5.41 0.04
CA VAL A 236 -12.75 -4.66 1.08
C VAL A 236 -13.58 -3.48 1.57
N CYS A 237 -13.39 -3.13 2.84
CA CYS A 237 -13.74 -1.86 3.45
C CYS A 237 -12.51 -1.29 4.15
N ARG A 238 -12.48 0.02 4.42
CA ARG A 238 -11.40 0.65 5.19
C ARG A 238 -11.92 1.40 6.41
N SER A 239 -11.07 1.56 7.41
CA SER A 239 -11.31 2.27 8.65
C SER A 239 -10.03 3.04 9.03
N SER A 240 -10.19 4.23 9.61
CA SER A 240 -9.04 5.00 10.13
C SER A 240 -8.52 4.44 11.48
N THR A 241 -9.37 3.72 12.21
CA THR A 241 -9.07 3.22 13.57
C THR A 241 -8.76 1.73 13.62
N GLY A 242 -9.18 0.98 12.58
CA GLY A 242 -9.22 -0.47 12.56
C GLY A 242 -10.34 -1.09 13.40
N ARG A 243 -11.28 -0.27 13.91
CA ARG A 243 -12.32 -0.66 14.88
C ARG A 243 -13.72 -0.25 14.42
N GLY A 244 -14.48 -1.18 13.82
CA GLY A 244 -15.94 -1.07 13.61
C GLY A 244 -16.46 0.00 12.64
N ASP A 245 -15.71 1.06 12.34
CA ASP A 245 -16.01 2.15 11.40
C ASP A 245 -15.60 1.83 9.96
N PHE A 246 -15.73 0.57 9.56
CA PHE A 246 -15.37 0.12 8.22
C PHE A 246 -16.39 0.61 7.18
N VAL A 247 -15.92 1.27 6.14
CA VAL A 247 -16.71 1.74 5.00
C VAL A 247 -16.07 1.37 3.67
N ASP A 248 -16.89 1.16 2.65
CA ASP A 248 -16.43 0.89 1.29
C ASP A 248 -16.07 2.16 0.51
N LYS A 249 -15.73 2.04 -0.78
CA LYS A 249 -15.25 3.16 -1.61
C LYS A 249 -16.29 4.26 -1.76
N ASN A 250 -17.56 3.90 -1.66
CA ASN A 250 -18.69 4.81 -1.78
C ASN A 250 -19.15 5.33 -0.41
N GLY A 251 -18.43 4.99 0.67
CA GLY A 251 -18.78 5.38 2.03
C GLY A 251 -19.89 4.54 2.66
N VAL A 252 -20.29 3.41 2.05
CA VAL A 252 -21.30 2.53 2.63
C VAL A 252 -20.68 1.70 3.75
N SER A 253 -21.32 1.67 4.91
CA SER A 253 -20.82 0.91 6.05
C SER A 253 -20.76 -0.60 5.74
N CYS A 254 -19.67 -1.23 6.13
CA CYS A 254 -19.51 -2.68 6.06
C CYS A 254 -20.51 -3.42 6.95
N LEU A 255 -21.09 -2.78 7.97
CA LEU A 255 -22.20 -3.31 8.77
C LEU A 255 -23.55 -3.26 8.03
N GLN A 256 -23.61 -2.53 6.93
CA GLN A 256 -24.80 -2.33 6.10
C GLN A 256 -24.59 -2.90 4.69
N SER A 257 -23.88 -4.03 4.59
CA SER A 257 -23.53 -4.70 3.32
C SER A 257 -22.63 -3.88 2.39
N GLY A 258 -21.93 -2.87 2.91
CA GLY A 258 -20.85 -2.20 2.20
C GLY A 258 -19.71 -3.18 1.90
N GLY A 259 -19.02 -2.95 0.79
CA GLY A 259 -17.89 -3.76 0.38
C GLY A 259 -17.61 -3.56 -1.10
N THR A 260 -16.46 -3.00 -1.41
CA THR A 260 -16.06 -2.82 -2.81
C THR A 260 -15.27 -4.03 -3.25
N THR A 261 -15.72 -4.65 -4.34
CA THR A 261 -15.05 -5.79 -4.96
C THR A 261 -13.68 -5.39 -5.50
N VAL A 262 -12.64 -6.08 -5.08
CA VAL A 262 -11.26 -5.88 -5.56
C VAL A 262 -10.78 -7.04 -6.44
N LEU A 263 -11.37 -8.23 -6.30
CA LEU A 263 -11.08 -9.38 -7.13
C LEU A 263 -12.33 -10.26 -7.25
N ALA A 264 -12.76 -10.54 -8.48
CA ALA A 264 -13.88 -11.45 -8.78
C ALA A 264 -13.47 -12.42 -9.89
N SER A 265 -14.35 -13.37 -10.23
CA SER A 265 -14.13 -14.27 -11.36
C SER A 265 -13.85 -13.48 -12.66
N HIS A 266 -12.80 -13.88 -13.37
CA HIS A 266 -12.37 -13.31 -14.65
C HIS A 266 -11.47 -14.30 -15.38
N ASP A 267 -11.48 -14.28 -16.72
CA ASP A 267 -10.65 -15.15 -17.56
C ASP A 267 -10.70 -16.63 -17.09
N ASN A 268 -9.57 -17.18 -16.64
CA ASN A 268 -9.43 -18.53 -16.12
C ASN A 268 -9.45 -18.60 -14.57
N VAL A 269 -9.73 -17.51 -13.88
CA VAL A 269 -9.86 -17.41 -12.43
C VAL A 269 -11.35 -17.44 -12.06
N TYR A 270 -11.76 -18.43 -11.27
CA TYR A 270 -13.15 -18.58 -10.87
C TYR A 270 -13.28 -18.68 -9.35
N GLY A 271 -14.11 -17.81 -8.75
CA GLY A 271 -14.35 -17.80 -7.32
C GLY A 271 -13.13 -17.43 -6.45
N PRO A 272 -12.37 -16.36 -6.72
CA PRO A 272 -11.21 -16.00 -5.90
C PRO A 272 -11.62 -15.51 -4.50
N GLY A 273 -11.01 -16.03 -3.44
CA GLY A 273 -11.21 -15.55 -2.06
C GLY A 273 -10.26 -16.17 -1.02
N GLY A 274 -10.67 -16.36 0.24
CA GLY A 274 -9.87 -17.04 1.28
C GLY A 274 -8.52 -16.36 1.56
N GLN A 275 -8.49 -15.03 1.48
CA GLN A 275 -7.27 -14.24 1.27
C GLN A 275 -6.42 -13.98 2.54
N ASN A 276 -5.10 -13.91 2.34
CA ASN A 276 -4.08 -13.44 3.28
C ASN A 276 -3.09 -12.47 2.59
N PRO A 277 -3.39 -11.15 2.53
CA PRO A 277 -2.46 -10.15 2.05
C PRO A 277 -1.28 -9.94 3.01
N HIS A 278 -0.08 -10.38 2.62
CA HIS A 278 1.08 -10.33 3.49
C HIS A 278 1.76 -8.95 3.56
N HIS A 279 2.05 -8.52 4.80
CA HIS A 279 2.64 -7.26 5.29
C HIS A 279 3.91 -6.66 4.64
N LYS A 280 4.48 -7.25 3.58
CA LYS A 280 5.75 -6.77 2.97
C LYS A 280 5.87 -6.96 1.45
N HIS A 281 4.88 -7.59 0.83
CA HIS A 281 4.81 -7.78 -0.61
C HIS A 281 3.34 -7.96 -0.94
N HIS A 282 2.75 -7.11 -1.78
CA HIS A 282 1.38 -7.27 -2.24
C HIS A 282 1.21 -8.64 -2.90
N VAL A 283 0.71 -9.61 -2.14
CA VAL A 283 0.34 -10.94 -2.62
C VAL A 283 -1.11 -11.15 -2.25
N PHE A 284 -1.98 -11.06 -3.24
CA PHE A 284 -3.28 -11.70 -3.16
C PHE A 284 -3.01 -13.21 -3.08
N SER A 285 -3.09 -13.80 -1.88
CA SER A 285 -2.91 -15.24 -1.74
C SER A 285 -4.04 -15.95 -2.48
N ARG A 286 -3.64 -16.80 -3.41
CA ARG A 286 -4.47 -17.67 -4.25
C ARG A 286 -5.50 -18.42 -3.44
N SER A 287 -6.77 -18.39 -3.85
CA SER A 287 -7.64 -19.55 -3.65
C SER A 287 -8.47 -19.82 -4.91
N HIS A 288 -8.71 -21.11 -5.13
CA HIS A 288 -9.49 -21.75 -6.20
C HIS A 288 -8.92 -21.67 -7.63
N LEU A 289 -7.83 -22.40 -7.87
CA LEU A 289 -7.53 -22.98 -9.19
C LEU A 289 -7.46 -24.50 -9.08
N THR A 290 -8.63 -25.11 -8.92
CA THR A 290 -8.88 -26.47 -9.41
C THR A 290 -10.30 -26.50 -9.96
N THR A 291 -10.44 -26.36 -11.27
CA THR A 291 -11.37 -27.22 -11.99
C THR A 291 -10.54 -28.29 -12.65
N THR A 292 -10.78 -29.50 -12.21
CA THR A 292 -10.43 -30.77 -12.81
C THR A 292 -10.66 -30.77 -14.33
N MET A 293 -9.66 -31.16 -15.11
CA MET A 293 -9.80 -32.21 -16.14
C MET A 293 -8.44 -32.84 -16.38
N ALA A 294 -8.42 -34.17 -16.23
CA ALA A 294 -7.29 -35.04 -16.47
C ALA A 294 -6.96 -35.15 -17.96
N ASP A 295 -5.66 -35.37 -18.23
CA ASP A 295 -5.01 -36.00 -19.39
C ASP A 295 -5.70 -35.97 -20.76
N TYR A 296 -5.03 -35.34 -21.74
CA TYR A 296 -4.82 -35.94 -23.07
C TYR A 296 -3.58 -35.31 -23.74
N GLU A 297 -2.59 -36.14 -24.07
CA GLU A 297 -1.49 -35.83 -25.01
C GLU A 297 -2.04 -35.72 -26.44
N ASP A 298 -1.66 -34.67 -27.18
CA ASP A 298 -1.03 -34.79 -28.51
C ASP A 298 -0.54 -33.42 -29.05
N THR A 299 0.50 -33.50 -29.88
CA THR A 299 1.41 -32.46 -30.40
C THR A 299 0.95 -31.61 -31.62
N ILE A 300 1.46 -30.35 -31.70
CA ILE A 300 1.85 -29.49 -32.89
C ILE A 300 0.67 -28.95 -33.78
N GLU A 301 0.48 -27.64 -34.08
CA GLU A 301 1.16 -26.73 -35.04
C GLU A 301 0.80 -25.23 -34.87
N VAL A 302 1.64 -24.35 -35.46
CA VAL A 302 1.49 -22.89 -35.63
C VAL A 302 0.57 -22.58 -36.83
N ASP A 303 -0.32 -21.59 -36.73
CA ASP A 303 -1.00 -21.01 -37.90
C ASP A 303 -1.03 -19.46 -37.89
N TRP A 304 -0.91 -18.92 -39.10
CA TRP A 304 -0.63 -17.55 -39.50
C TRP A 304 -1.92 -16.79 -39.89
N GLY A 305 -2.22 -15.69 -39.18
CA GLY A 305 -2.79 -14.46 -39.77
C GLY A 305 -4.29 -14.35 -40.12
N LEU A 306 -4.94 -13.38 -39.44
CA LEU A 306 -5.97 -12.41 -39.90
C LEU A 306 -7.40 -12.93 -40.26
N PRO A 307 -8.49 -12.10 -40.17
CA PRO A 307 -8.54 -10.64 -40.30
C PRO A 307 -9.37 -9.84 -39.27
N THR A 308 -9.07 -8.53 -39.24
CA THR A 308 -9.82 -7.43 -38.62
C THR A 308 -11.23 -7.24 -39.21
N PRO A 309 -12.26 -6.91 -38.41
CA PRO A 309 -13.49 -6.30 -38.92
C PRO A 309 -13.40 -4.78 -38.86
N ASP A 310 -13.60 -4.16 -40.02
CA ASP A 310 -13.85 -2.72 -40.22
C ASP A 310 -14.96 -2.18 -39.30
N LEU A 311 -14.69 -1.03 -38.68
CA LEU A 311 -15.71 -0.02 -38.44
C LEU A 311 -15.20 1.31 -38.98
N THR A 312 -16.02 1.87 -39.86
CA THR A 312 -15.77 3.02 -40.72
C THR A 312 -15.56 4.34 -39.97
N ASP A 313 -14.68 5.14 -40.55
CA ASP A 313 -14.24 6.50 -40.26
C ASP A 313 -15.36 7.52 -39.92
N ASP A 314 -15.12 8.31 -38.87
CA ASP A 314 -15.50 9.73 -38.83
C ASP A 314 -14.49 10.50 -37.94
N THR A 315 -13.39 10.89 -38.58
CA THR A 315 -12.40 11.93 -38.23
C THR A 315 -12.68 12.81 -36.99
N SER A 316 -12.03 12.50 -35.85
CA SER A 316 -11.28 13.46 -35.03
C SER A 316 -10.60 12.83 -33.80
N SER A 317 -9.31 13.14 -33.63
CA SER A 317 -8.43 12.89 -32.46
C SER A 317 -7.62 11.58 -32.38
N GLU A 318 -6.96 11.19 -33.46
CA GLU A 318 -5.83 10.22 -33.41
C GLU A 318 -4.67 10.65 -32.47
N ALA A 319 -4.62 11.92 -32.06
CA ALA A 319 -3.61 12.42 -31.13
C ALA A 319 -3.82 11.96 -29.68
N SER A 320 -5.04 11.66 -29.24
CA SER A 320 -5.31 11.33 -27.82
C SER A 320 -5.09 9.84 -27.50
N THR A 321 -5.23 8.96 -28.48
CA THR A 321 -5.17 7.50 -28.27
C THR A 321 -3.74 6.96 -28.34
N SER A 322 -2.88 7.57 -29.18
CA SER A 322 -1.46 7.20 -29.31
C SER A 322 -0.58 7.66 -28.12
N LEU A 323 -0.99 8.73 -27.42
CA LEU A 323 -0.35 9.17 -26.18
C LEU A 323 -0.66 8.25 -24.98
N ARG A 324 -1.83 7.61 -24.93
CA ARG A 324 -2.21 6.72 -23.81
C ARG A 324 -1.42 5.41 -23.77
N SER A 325 -1.05 4.85 -24.93
CA SER A 325 -0.33 3.57 -24.97
C SER A 325 1.15 3.69 -24.58
N THR A 326 1.76 4.87 -24.75
CA THR A 326 3.18 5.14 -24.45
C THR A 326 3.42 5.71 -23.05
N VAL A 327 2.44 6.42 -22.47
CA VAL A 327 2.51 7.00 -21.11
C VAL A 327 2.41 5.94 -19.99
N LEU A 328 1.87 4.76 -20.29
CA LEU A 328 1.76 3.64 -19.33
C LEU A 328 2.92 2.64 -19.41
N GLU A 329 3.88 2.85 -20.33
CA GLU A 329 5.06 1.99 -20.41
C GLU A 329 6.01 2.31 -19.24
N TYR A 330 6.57 1.26 -18.63
CA TYR A 330 7.57 1.38 -17.58
C TYR A 330 8.95 1.05 -18.13
N GLU A 331 9.99 1.77 -17.69
CA GLU A 331 11.38 1.44 -18.00
C GLU A 331 12.01 0.72 -16.81
N PHE A 332 12.71 -0.39 -17.05
CA PHE A 332 13.47 -1.09 -16.01
C PHE A 332 14.97 -0.86 -16.21
N ARG A 333 15.61 -0.21 -15.24
CA ARG A 333 17.07 0.03 -15.21
C ARG A 333 17.61 -0.31 -13.83
N HIS A 334 18.85 -0.80 -13.76
CA HIS A 334 19.51 -1.12 -12.48
C HIS A 334 18.69 -2.00 -11.52
N GLY A 335 17.78 -2.84 -12.06
CA GLY A 335 16.90 -3.70 -11.26
C GLY A 335 15.70 -3.00 -10.61
N ARG A 336 15.41 -1.75 -10.98
CA ARG A 336 14.31 -0.92 -10.46
C ARG A 336 13.40 -0.45 -11.60
N ARG A 337 12.14 -0.14 -11.28
CA ARG A 337 11.16 0.41 -12.23
C ARG A 337 11.22 1.93 -12.23
N TYR A 338 11.19 2.54 -13.41
CA TYR A 338 11.20 3.98 -13.65
C TYR A 338 10.07 4.35 -14.62
N HIS A 339 9.73 5.63 -14.70
CA HIS A 339 8.81 6.17 -15.70
C HIS A 339 9.41 6.09 -17.12
N SER A 340 8.59 5.94 -18.17
CA SER A 340 9.10 5.81 -19.55
C SER A 340 9.83 7.06 -20.05
N THR A 341 10.73 6.81 -21.00
CA THR A 341 11.71 7.75 -21.57
C THR A 341 11.14 9.02 -22.23
N HIS A 342 9.82 9.14 -22.40
CA HIS A 342 9.20 10.32 -23.02
C HIS A 342 8.81 11.44 -22.02
N ALA A 343 8.99 11.25 -20.70
CA ALA A 343 8.65 12.24 -19.67
C ALA A 343 9.84 12.97 -19.01
N GLY A 344 11.00 13.02 -19.66
CA GLY A 344 12.11 13.85 -19.21
C GLY A 344 13.04 13.22 -18.16
N ASN A 345 13.97 14.04 -17.65
CA ASN A 345 15.14 13.63 -16.85
C ASN A 345 14.77 13.25 -15.39
N TYR A 346 13.83 12.34 -15.16
CA TYR A 346 13.52 11.84 -13.82
C TYR A 346 14.30 10.56 -13.51
N HIS A 347 15.13 10.59 -12.47
CA HIS A 347 16.13 9.55 -12.18
C HIS A 347 15.85 8.72 -10.91
N PHE A 348 14.67 8.86 -10.31
CA PHE A 348 14.26 8.07 -9.15
C PHE A 348 13.24 6.99 -9.53
N PRO A 349 13.28 5.82 -8.87
CA PRO A 349 12.38 4.72 -9.22
C PRO A 349 10.92 5.01 -8.82
N ASN A 350 10.00 4.16 -9.28
CA ASN A 350 8.57 4.20 -8.94
C ASN A 350 7.97 2.78 -8.73
N ASP A 351 8.83 1.78 -8.47
CA ASP A 351 8.41 0.44 -8.05
C ASP A 351 7.79 0.42 -6.64
N GLU A 352 7.20 -0.71 -6.28
CA GLU A 352 6.45 -0.90 -5.03
C GLU A 352 7.33 -0.65 -3.80
N VAL A 353 8.61 -1.06 -3.86
CA VAL A 353 9.59 -0.81 -2.79
C VAL A 353 9.80 0.70 -2.58
N GLU A 354 9.86 1.48 -3.66
CA GLU A 354 9.96 2.93 -3.56
C GLU A 354 8.67 3.58 -3.06
N GLN A 355 7.52 3.08 -3.47
CA GLN A 355 6.22 3.58 -3.00
C GLN A 355 6.06 3.39 -1.49
N GLU A 356 6.42 2.22 -0.95
CA GLU A 356 6.44 1.96 0.50
C GLU A 356 7.38 2.94 1.24
N ARG A 357 8.56 3.23 0.66
CA ARG A 357 9.49 4.22 1.22
C ARG A 357 8.88 5.62 1.23
N LEU A 358 8.22 6.04 0.14
CA LEU A 358 7.56 7.35 0.05
C LEU A 358 6.39 7.47 1.05
N ASP A 359 5.62 6.41 1.27
CA ASP A 359 4.54 6.38 2.26
C ASP A 359 5.09 6.48 3.70
N MET A 360 6.24 5.87 3.98
CA MET A 360 6.97 6.08 5.24
C MET A 360 7.46 7.54 5.39
N VAL A 361 7.97 8.14 4.32
CA VAL A 361 8.40 9.55 4.32
C VAL A 361 7.21 10.49 4.59
N HIS A 362 6.03 10.20 4.05
CA HIS A 362 4.80 10.91 4.42
C HIS A 362 4.55 10.87 5.94
N HIS A 363 4.64 9.69 6.56
CA HIS A 363 4.48 9.55 8.01
C HIS A 363 5.52 10.37 8.79
N ILE A 364 6.79 10.35 8.38
CA ILE A 364 7.86 11.14 9.01
C ILE A 364 7.46 12.62 9.06
N TYR A 365 7.07 13.20 7.93
CA TYR A 365 6.74 14.63 7.86
C TYR A 365 5.44 14.97 8.60
N TYR A 366 4.41 14.13 8.50
CA TYR A 366 3.19 14.30 9.27
C TYR A 366 3.47 14.34 10.78
N ARG A 367 4.28 13.40 11.29
CA ARG A 367 4.71 13.38 12.69
C ARG A 367 5.63 14.55 13.05
N LEU A 368 6.50 14.96 12.13
CA LEU A 368 7.40 16.12 12.32
C LEU A 368 6.62 17.43 12.48
N LEU A 369 5.48 17.55 11.78
CA LEU A 369 4.59 18.72 11.84
C LEU A 369 3.50 18.64 12.92
N HIS A 370 3.65 17.72 13.88
CA HIS A 370 2.73 17.48 14.98
C HIS A 370 1.35 17.00 14.51
N ASN A 371 1.33 15.99 13.64
CA ASN A 371 0.14 15.39 13.06
C ASN A 371 -0.68 16.40 12.26
N ARG A 372 0.00 17.24 11.48
CA ARG A 372 -0.62 18.20 10.56
C ARG A 372 -0.11 17.95 9.16
N LEU A 373 -1.03 18.00 8.20
CA LEU A 373 -0.72 17.83 6.78
C LEU A 373 -0.15 19.11 6.14
N PHE A 374 -0.57 20.27 6.62
CA PHE A 374 -0.17 21.59 6.15
C PHE A 374 -0.21 22.61 7.30
N LEU A 375 0.43 23.77 7.11
CA LEU A 375 0.54 24.86 8.08
C LEU A 375 -0.16 26.15 7.65
N ALA A 376 -0.57 26.26 6.39
CA ALA A 376 -1.32 27.39 5.86
C ALA A 376 -2.59 27.65 6.69
N PRO A 377 -2.84 28.90 7.11
CA PRO A 377 -4.00 29.24 7.95
C PRO A 377 -5.26 29.39 7.07
N ILE A 378 -5.73 28.29 6.48
CA ILE A 378 -6.89 28.24 5.59
C ILE A 378 -7.90 27.18 6.06
N ASP A 379 -9.19 27.55 6.04
CA ASP A 379 -10.30 26.59 6.15
C ASP A 379 -10.55 25.98 4.77
N LEU A 380 -10.45 24.65 4.68
CA LEU A 380 -10.57 23.90 3.43
C LEU A 380 -12.01 23.59 3.02
N ALA A 381 -13.02 23.91 3.84
CA ALA A 381 -14.42 23.68 3.49
C ALA A 381 -14.80 24.40 2.18
N GLY A 382 -15.27 23.63 1.19
CA GLY A 382 -15.62 24.12 -0.14
C GLY A 382 -14.44 24.70 -0.94
N LYS A 383 -13.19 24.33 -0.60
CA LYS A 383 -11.99 24.81 -1.27
C LYS A 383 -11.44 23.82 -2.29
N ARG A 384 -10.70 24.33 -3.27
CA ARG A 384 -9.97 23.52 -4.25
C ARG A 384 -8.48 23.48 -3.90
N ILE A 385 -7.91 22.29 -3.85
CA ILE A 385 -6.52 22.05 -3.46
C ILE A 385 -5.80 21.34 -4.60
N LEU A 386 -4.55 21.73 -4.88
CA LEU A 386 -3.63 21.03 -5.76
C LEU A 386 -2.45 20.50 -4.94
N ASP A 387 -2.10 19.22 -5.12
CA ASP A 387 -0.90 18.58 -4.60
C ASP A 387 0.04 18.27 -5.77
N ILE A 388 1.14 19.01 -5.87
CA ILE A 388 2.15 18.93 -6.95
C ILE A 388 3.17 17.84 -6.61
N GLY A 389 3.36 16.91 -7.55
CA GLY A 389 4.25 15.77 -7.33
C GLY A 389 3.69 14.85 -6.26
N THR A 390 2.42 14.45 -6.42
CA THR A 390 1.66 13.76 -5.37
C THR A 390 2.25 12.37 -5.03
N GLY A 391 3.14 11.82 -5.86
CA GLY A 391 3.79 10.54 -5.64
C GLY A 391 2.77 9.42 -5.55
N THR A 392 2.74 8.69 -4.44
CA THR A 392 1.72 7.65 -4.19
C THR A 392 0.31 8.20 -4.01
N GLY A 393 0.15 9.52 -3.86
CA GLY A 393 -1.12 10.17 -3.54
C GLY A 393 -1.49 10.15 -2.07
N VAL A 394 -0.64 9.60 -1.19
CA VAL A 394 -0.95 9.41 0.23
C VAL A 394 -1.30 10.71 0.96
N TRP A 395 -0.64 11.83 0.63
CA TRP A 395 -0.96 13.12 1.24
C TRP A 395 -2.33 13.64 0.81
N ALA A 396 -2.62 13.60 -0.50
CA ALA A 396 -3.91 14.02 -1.04
C ALA A 396 -5.07 13.18 -0.50
N MET A 397 -4.87 11.86 -0.35
CA MET A 397 -5.87 10.98 0.25
C MET A 397 -6.08 11.26 1.74
N HIS A 398 -4.99 11.40 2.51
CA HIS A 398 -5.07 11.74 3.93
C HIS A 398 -5.81 13.08 4.13
N LEU A 399 -5.54 14.08 3.28
CA LEU A 399 -6.27 15.35 3.29
C LEU A 399 -7.74 15.18 2.92
N GLY A 400 -8.06 14.37 1.91
CA GLY A 400 -9.44 14.12 1.49
C GLY A 400 -10.29 13.45 2.56
N ASP A 401 -9.68 12.56 3.34
CA ASP A 401 -10.33 11.89 4.46
C ASP A 401 -10.49 12.81 5.69
N GLU A 402 -9.50 13.67 6.01
CA GLU A 402 -9.63 14.66 7.10
C GLU A 402 -10.61 15.81 6.76
N TYR A 403 -10.70 16.19 5.47
CA TYR A 403 -11.50 17.32 4.99
C TYR A 403 -12.51 16.90 3.91
N PRO A 404 -13.51 16.06 4.24
CA PRO A 404 -14.48 15.54 3.26
C PRO A 404 -15.36 16.62 2.63
N THR A 405 -15.40 17.82 3.22
CA THR A 405 -16.14 18.99 2.72
C THR A 405 -15.34 19.88 1.77
N ALA A 406 -14.05 19.60 1.53
CA ALA A 406 -13.31 20.27 0.47
C ALA A 406 -13.97 20.00 -0.89
N GLU A 407 -14.01 21.01 -1.77
CA GLU A 407 -14.67 20.90 -3.07
C GLU A 407 -13.96 19.87 -3.95
N ALA A 408 -12.64 19.95 -4.02
CA ALA A 408 -11.80 19.04 -4.79
C ALA A 408 -10.36 19.09 -4.31
N ILE A 409 -9.72 17.93 -4.22
CA ILE A 409 -8.28 17.77 -4.01
C ILE A 409 -7.74 17.08 -5.25
N VAL A 410 -6.84 17.77 -5.95
CA VAL A 410 -6.24 17.29 -7.19
C VAL A 410 -4.79 16.93 -6.89
N GLY A 411 -4.42 15.67 -7.06
CA GLY A 411 -3.01 15.26 -7.06
C GLY A 411 -2.49 15.14 -8.49
N ASN A 412 -1.32 15.71 -8.74
CA ASN A 412 -0.68 15.66 -10.05
C ASN A 412 0.70 14.99 -9.93
N ASP A 413 0.96 14.00 -10.78
CA ASP A 413 2.26 13.33 -10.85
C ASP A 413 2.54 12.85 -12.27
N ILE A 414 3.82 12.71 -12.64
CA ILE A 414 4.20 12.13 -13.92
C ILE A 414 4.01 10.61 -13.94
N SER A 415 4.10 9.94 -12.78
CA SER A 415 4.03 8.49 -12.66
C SER A 415 2.60 8.01 -12.42
N PRO A 416 2.09 7.02 -13.18
CA PRO A 416 0.74 6.47 -13.01
C PRO A 416 0.68 5.42 -11.87
N ILE A 417 1.09 5.80 -10.66
CA ILE A 417 1.26 4.89 -9.51
C ILE A 417 0.22 5.09 -8.40
N GLN A 418 -0.70 6.03 -8.56
CA GLN A 418 -1.68 6.36 -7.53
C GLN A 418 -2.78 5.31 -7.45
N PRO A 419 -3.34 5.05 -6.25
CA PRO A 419 -4.36 4.03 -6.08
C PRO A 419 -5.66 4.42 -6.79
N GLN A 420 -6.40 3.41 -7.23
CA GLN A 420 -7.73 3.60 -7.82
C GLN A 420 -8.80 3.88 -6.76
N TRP A 421 -8.55 3.50 -5.51
CA TRP A 421 -9.43 3.75 -4.38
C TRP A 421 -8.97 4.99 -3.63
N VAL A 422 -9.72 6.08 -3.80
CA VAL A 422 -9.42 7.38 -3.23
C VAL A 422 -10.67 7.97 -2.59
N PRO A 423 -10.54 8.93 -1.66
CA PRO A 423 -11.67 9.68 -1.14
C PRO A 423 -12.51 10.31 -2.26
N PRO A 424 -13.84 10.46 -2.13
CA PRO A 424 -14.70 10.96 -3.20
C PRO A 424 -14.35 12.36 -3.73
N ASN A 425 -13.70 13.18 -2.90
CA ASN A 425 -13.24 14.52 -3.21
C ASN A 425 -11.80 14.56 -3.79
N VAL A 426 -11.12 13.42 -3.95
CA VAL A 426 -9.75 13.33 -4.46
C VAL A 426 -9.74 12.83 -5.91
N LYS A 427 -8.92 13.47 -6.76
CA LYS A 427 -8.70 13.07 -8.15
C LYS A 427 -7.21 13.13 -8.48
N PHE A 428 -6.74 12.17 -9.27
CA PHE A 428 -5.36 12.13 -9.75
C PHE A 428 -5.27 12.35 -11.24
N TYR A 429 -4.28 13.13 -11.66
CA TYR A 429 -3.93 13.35 -13.06
C TYR A 429 -2.48 13.01 -13.31
N ILE A 430 -2.24 12.34 -14.44
CA ILE A 430 -0.91 12.04 -14.93
C ILE A 430 -0.51 13.18 -15.86
N ASP A 431 0.35 14.08 -15.38
CA ASP A 431 0.87 15.20 -16.17
C ASP A 431 2.22 15.68 -15.64
N ASP A 432 2.94 16.42 -16.47
CA ASP A 432 4.18 17.07 -16.09
C ASP A 432 3.89 18.50 -15.60
N VAL A 433 4.08 18.73 -14.31
CA VAL A 433 3.86 20.05 -13.68
C VAL A 433 4.74 21.16 -14.22
N GLU A 434 5.85 20.85 -14.90
CA GLU A 434 6.65 21.85 -15.59
C GLU A 434 6.02 22.28 -16.93
N ARG A 435 4.92 21.67 -17.39
CA ARG A 435 4.19 22.14 -18.59
C ARG A 435 3.24 23.28 -18.24
N ASP A 436 2.71 23.95 -19.26
CA ASP A 436 1.70 24.97 -19.04
C ASP A 436 0.37 24.31 -18.63
N TRP A 437 -0.13 24.66 -17.45
CA TRP A 437 -1.38 24.08 -16.94
C TRP A 437 -2.58 24.62 -17.73
N VAL A 438 -3.39 23.70 -18.25
CA VAL A 438 -4.53 24.00 -19.15
C VAL A 438 -5.83 24.22 -18.37
N GLU A 439 -5.85 24.01 -17.05
CA GLU A 439 -7.07 24.07 -16.25
C GLU A 439 -7.66 25.48 -16.14
N GLY A 440 -8.97 25.57 -16.38
CA GLY A 440 -9.71 26.83 -16.28
C GLY A 440 -10.07 27.28 -14.86
N GLN A 441 -9.90 26.41 -13.85
CA GLN A 441 -10.27 26.72 -12.46
C GLN A 441 -9.05 26.95 -11.57
N ARG A 442 -9.13 27.97 -10.71
CA ARG A 442 -8.07 28.35 -9.77
C ARG A 442 -8.19 27.64 -8.43
N TYR A 443 -7.06 27.40 -7.80
CA TYR A 443 -6.91 26.74 -6.50
C TYR A 443 -6.91 27.74 -5.34
N ASP A 444 -7.34 27.29 -4.16
CA ASP A 444 -7.27 28.04 -2.91
C ASP A 444 -6.01 27.67 -2.11
N LEU A 445 -5.54 26.43 -2.24
CA LEU A 445 -4.27 25.93 -1.69
C LEU A 445 -3.53 25.15 -2.78
N ILE A 446 -2.25 25.45 -2.97
CA ILE A 446 -1.32 24.61 -3.73
C ILE A 446 -0.26 24.11 -2.75
N HIS A 447 -0.09 22.80 -2.67
CA HIS A 447 0.89 22.12 -1.83
C HIS A 447 1.94 21.44 -2.71
N CYS A 448 3.20 21.48 -2.29
CA CYS A 448 4.30 20.74 -2.93
C CYS A 448 5.27 20.28 -1.84
N ARG A 449 5.61 19.00 -1.85
CA ARG A 449 6.52 18.43 -0.84
C ARG A 449 7.45 17.39 -1.44
N TYR A 450 8.71 17.41 -1.01
CA TYR A 450 9.69 16.36 -1.29
C TYR A 450 9.93 16.13 -2.80
N MET A 451 10.20 17.23 -3.51
CA MET A 451 10.40 17.30 -4.96
C MET A 451 11.84 17.71 -5.34
N ALA A 452 12.76 17.72 -4.37
CA ALA A 452 14.19 17.88 -4.61
C ALA A 452 14.70 16.86 -5.64
N GLY A 453 15.45 17.33 -6.64
CA GLY A 453 15.95 16.54 -7.76
C GLY A 453 14.94 16.32 -8.89
N SER A 454 13.67 16.67 -8.73
CA SER A 454 12.62 16.39 -9.71
C SER A 454 12.37 17.54 -10.69
N ILE A 455 12.48 18.79 -10.20
CA ILE A 455 12.11 20.00 -10.96
C ILE A 455 13.33 20.70 -11.53
N LYS A 456 13.27 21.09 -12.83
CA LYS A 456 14.33 21.85 -13.50
C LYS A 456 14.23 23.36 -13.27
N ASP A 457 13.04 23.94 -13.43
CA ASP A 457 12.82 25.39 -13.29
C ASP A 457 11.85 25.72 -12.15
N TRP A 458 12.36 25.62 -10.91
CA TRP A 458 11.63 25.97 -9.69
C TRP A 458 11.03 27.39 -9.72
N PRO A 459 11.78 28.45 -10.12
CA PRO A 459 11.20 29.79 -10.25
C PRO A 459 10.00 29.84 -11.20
N ARG A 460 10.04 29.15 -12.34
CA ARG A 460 8.90 29.07 -13.26
C ARG A 460 7.72 28.33 -12.65
N LEU A 461 7.95 27.18 -11.99
CA LEU A 461 6.90 26.43 -11.30
C LEU A 461 6.22 27.30 -10.23
N ILE A 462 6.99 28.02 -9.40
CA ILE A 462 6.44 28.89 -8.36
C ILE A 462 5.63 30.05 -8.97
N ARG A 463 6.10 30.67 -10.07
CA ARG A 463 5.30 31.66 -10.83
C ARG A 463 4.01 31.05 -11.38
N GLN A 464 4.03 29.78 -11.77
CA GLN A 464 2.84 29.08 -12.24
C GLN A 464 1.86 28.79 -11.09
N CYS A 465 2.34 28.40 -9.92
CA CYS A 465 1.54 28.31 -8.70
C CYS A 465 0.87 29.66 -8.39
N PHE A 466 1.65 30.76 -8.39
CA PHE A 466 1.12 32.11 -8.19
C PHE A 466 0.02 32.44 -9.19
N ARG A 467 0.21 32.13 -10.47
CA ARG A 467 -0.81 32.36 -11.50
C ARG A 467 -2.08 31.57 -11.23
N HIS A 468 -2.00 30.30 -10.82
CA HIS A 468 -3.18 29.44 -10.65
C HIS A 468 -3.87 29.52 -9.29
N LEU A 469 -3.28 30.21 -8.31
CA LEU A 469 -3.96 30.55 -7.07
C LEU A 469 -5.03 31.64 -7.26
N ARG A 470 -6.12 31.51 -6.52
CA ARG A 470 -7.08 32.61 -6.29
C ARG A 470 -6.41 33.73 -5.48
N PRO A 471 -6.85 34.99 -5.63
CA PRO A 471 -6.44 36.04 -4.71
C PRO A 471 -6.75 35.63 -3.26
N GLY A 472 -5.80 35.83 -2.35
CA GLY A 472 -5.86 35.34 -0.96
C GLY A 472 -5.56 33.85 -0.75
N GLY A 473 -5.32 33.08 -1.82
CA GLY A 473 -4.93 31.67 -1.74
C GLY A 473 -3.48 31.46 -1.29
N TYR A 474 -3.14 30.22 -0.91
CA TYR A 474 -1.84 29.88 -0.32
C TYR A 474 -1.05 28.91 -1.19
N LEU A 475 0.26 29.14 -1.29
CA LEU A 475 1.25 28.15 -1.69
C LEU A 475 1.95 27.65 -0.43
N GLU A 476 2.00 26.33 -0.24
CA GLU A 476 2.80 25.71 0.81
C GLU A 476 3.84 24.78 0.20
N LEU A 477 5.11 25.07 0.48
CA LEU A 477 6.26 24.28 0.06
C LEU A 477 6.86 23.61 1.30
N GLN A 478 7.05 22.30 1.26
CA GLN A 478 7.65 21.53 2.35
C GLN A 478 8.86 20.74 1.83
N GLU A 479 10.08 21.06 2.25
CA GLU A 479 11.27 20.48 1.64
C GLU A 479 12.46 20.37 2.59
N SER A 480 13.31 19.38 2.37
CA SER A 480 14.51 19.18 3.18
C SER A 480 15.68 20.02 2.67
N ILE A 481 16.38 20.69 3.58
CA ILE A 481 17.74 21.20 3.33
C ILE A 481 18.65 19.98 3.40
N ASN A 482 19.18 19.56 2.26
CA ASN A 482 19.86 18.28 2.09
C ASN A 482 21.34 18.29 2.50
N THR A 483 21.75 19.33 3.22
CA THR A 483 23.07 19.43 3.86
C THR A 483 22.97 18.99 5.32
N LEU A 484 23.57 17.85 5.64
CA LEU A 484 23.57 17.32 7.01
C LEU A 484 24.44 18.16 7.95
N TYR A 485 24.04 18.22 9.21
CA TYR A 485 24.86 18.76 10.29
C TYR A 485 24.69 17.95 11.57
N SER A 486 25.55 18.21 12.55
CA SER A 486 25.37 17.75 13.94
C SER A 486 25.63 18.92 14.88
N GLU A 487 24.82 19.08 15.92
CA GLU A 487 25.00 20.18 16.88
C GLU A 487 26.14 19.94 17.89
N ASP A 488 26.59 18.70 18.03
CA ASP A 488 27.63 18.30 18.98
C ASP A 488 28.96 17.89 18.30
N GLY A 489 29.07 18.09 16.99
CA GLY A 489 30.25 17.73 16.20
C GLY A 489 30.44 16.23 15.97
N SER A 490 29.41 15.41 16.22
CA SER A 490 29.46 13.95 16.01
C SER A 490 29.39 13.51 14.55
N LEU A 491 29.08 14.41 13.60
CA LEU A 491 29.07 14.13 12.17
C LEU A 491 30.41 14.53 11.53
N PRO A 492 31.26 13.57 11.12
CA PRO A 492 32.47 13.87 10.38
C PRO A 492 32.13 14.42 8.99
N PRO A 493 32.84 15.46 8.51
CA PRO A 493 32.56 16.08 7.21
C PRO A 493 32.86 15.15 6.02
N ASP A 494 33.64 14.10 6.22
CA ASP A 494 34.06 13.14 5.20
C ASP A 494 33.45 11.74 5.39
N CYS A 495 32.40 11.60 6.21
CA CYS A 495 31.69 10.33 6.36
C CYS A 495 30.96 9.93 5.07
N ASP A 496 30.70 8.64 4.90
CA ASP A 496 30.15 8.09 3.66
C ASP A 496 28.72 8.59 3.39
N THR A 497 27.96 8.88 4.44
CA THR A 497 26.62 9.51 4.35
C THR A 497 26.69 10.92 3.77
N VAL A 498 27.66 11.74 4.18
CA VAL A 498 27.87 13.08 3.61
C VAL A 498 28.36 12.98 2.16
N LYS A 499 29.33 12.09 1.89
CA LYS A 499 29.82 11.84 0.51
C LYS A 499 28.68 11.45 -0.44
N MET A 500 27.76 10.61 0.01
CA MET A 500 26.59 10.21 -0.77
C MET A 500 25.69 11.41 -1.10
N MET A 501 25.36 12.24 -0.10
CA MET A 501 24.51 13.42 -0.33
C MET A 501 25.18 14.43 -1.26
N ASP A 502 26.49 14.63 -1.13
CA ASP A 502 27.25 15.53 -2.01
C ASP A 502 27.33 15.00 -3.45
N ALA A 503 27.50 13.69 -3.62
CA ALA A 503 27.43 13.05 -4.93
C ALA A 503 26.04 13.22 -5.57
N LEU A 504 24.96 13.04 -4.82
CA LEU A 504 23.60 13.24 -5.33
C LEU A 504 23.36 14.70 -5.75
N LYS A 505 23.83 15.67 -4.96
CA LYS A 505 23.76 17.10 -5.31
C LYS A 505 24.50 17.41 -6.60
N GLU A 506 25.74 16.96 -6.73
CA GLU A 506 26.55 17.13 -7.95
C GLU A 506 25.90 16.46 -9.16
N GLY A 507 25.36 15.24 -9.00
CA GLY A 507 24.70 14.51 -10.06
C GLY A 507 23.46 15.23 -10.61
N CYS A 508 22.56 15.68 -9.73
CA CYS A 508 21.39 16.45 -10.16
C CYS A 508 21.76 17.78 -10.82
N LEU A 509 22.78 18.48 -10.31
CA LEU A 509 23.24 19.74 -10.91
C LEU A 509 23.71 19.55 -12.36
N ARG A 510 24.37 18.44 -12.69
CA ARG A 510 24.81 18.13 -14.07
C ARG A 510 23.67 17.96 -15.06
N ILE A 511 22.47 17.61 -14.59
CA ILE A 511 21.27 17.45 -15.43
C ILE A 511 20.31 18.64 -15.31
N GLY A 512 20.75 19.74 -14.68
CA GLY A 512 20.01 20.99 -14.54
C GLY A 512 18.89 20.94 -13.49
N GLN A 513 18.98 20.04 -12.52
CA GLN A 513 18.07 19.93 -11.38
C GLN A 513 18.83 20.22 -10.08
N THR A 514 18.12 20.57 -9.01
CA THR A 514 18.74 20.79 -7.70
C THR A 514 18.22 19.79 -6.67
N MET A 515 19.14 19.15 -5.95
CA MET A 515 18.81 18.38 -4.73
C MET A 515 18.65 19.26 -3.50
N ASP A 516 18.89 20.57 -3.56
CA ASP A 516 18.77 21.45 -2.39
C ASP A 516 17.99 22.72 -2.76
N PRO A 517 16.69 22.63 -3.12
CA PRO A 517 15.89 23.80 -3.46
C PRO A 517 15.48 24.62 -2.22
N ALA A 518 15.34 24.00 -1.05
CA ALA A 518 14.82 24.63 0.16
C ALA A 518 15.51 25.96 0.52
N PRO A 519 16.86 26.09 0.48
CA PRO A 519 17.54 27.35 0.77
C PRO A 519 17.15 28.54 -0.14
N HIS A 520 16.57 28.28 -1.32
CA HIS A 520 16.21 29.30 -2.30
C HIS A 520 14.71 29.58 -2.38
N MET A 521 13.88 28.74 -1.76
CA MET A 521 12.42 28.82 -1.91
C MET A 521 11.84 30.15 -1.44
N HIS A 522 12.39 30.74 -0.37
CA HIS A 522 11.95 32.05 0.14
C HIS A 522 12.05 33.14 -0.93
N ASP A 523 13.23 33.27 -1.53
CA ASP A 523 13.48 34.28 -2.56
C ASP A 523 12.61 34.03 -3.80
N TRP A 524 12.41 32.76 -4.20
CA TRP A 524 11.56 32.43 -5.34
C TRP A 524 10.08 32.75 -5.12
N VAL A 525 9.55 32.58 -3.91
CA VAL A 525 8.16 32.97 -3.61
C VAL A 525 8.03 34.49 -3.51
N GLU A 526 9.01 35.20 -2.96
CA GLU A 526 9.03 36.66 -2.95
C GLU A 526 9.06 37.23 -4.38
N ASP A 527 9.97 36.73 -5.22
CA ASP A 527 10.11 37.12 -6.64
C ASP A 527 8.85 36.85 -7.46
N ALA A 528 8.08 35.80 -7.12
CA ALA A 528 6.83 35.49 -7.79
C ALA A 528 5.68 36.44 -7.41
N GLY A 529 5.84 37.26 -6.37
CA GLY A 529 4.88 38.29 -5.95
C GLY A 529 3.99 37.89 -4.77
N PHE A 530 4.34 36.83 -4.03
CA PHE A 530 3.68 36.52 -2.76
C PHE A 530 4.05 37.58 -1.70
N THR A 531 3.10 38.00 -0.86
CA THR A 531 3.30 39.14 0.05
C THR A 531 3.35 38.78 1.52
N ILE A 532 2.72 37.68 1.92
CA ILE A 532 2.77 37.17 3.30
C ILE A 532 3.50 35.83 3.20
N ILE A 533 4.72 35.79 3.72
CA ILE A 533 5.60 34.62 3.66
C ILE A 533 5.98 34.26 5.10
N ASP A 534 5.62 33.05 5.52
CA ASP A 534 5.99 32.45 6.80
C ASP A 534 6.92 31.27 6.55
N GLU A 535 8.16 31.35 7.04
CA GLU A 535 9.18 30.32 6.92
C GLU A 535 9.42 29.66 8.28
N ARG A 536 9.33 28.34 8.33
CA ARG A 536 9.57 27.55 9.54
C ARG A 536 10.53 26.41 9.28
N LYS A 537 11.50 26.22 10.18
CA LYS A 537 12.49 25.13 10.15
C LYS A 537 12.21 24.12 11.24
N PHE A 538 12.18 22.85 10.87
CA PHE A 538 11.99 21.71 11.77
C PHE A 538 13.20 20.80 11.71
N LYS A 539 13.77 20.47 12.86
CA LYS A 539 14.91 19.54 12.95
C LYS A 539 14.43 18.12 12.68
N LEU A 540 14.96 17.49 11.65
CA LEU A 540 14.69 16.10 11.27
C LEU A 540 15.92 15.22 11.58
N PRO A 541 15.88 14.40 12.63
CA PRO A 541 16.97 13.50 12.96
C PRO A 541 17.16 12.40 11.91
N LEU A 542 18.41 11.97 11.74
CA LEU A 542 18.76 10.71 11.11
C LEU A 542 19.26 9.76 12.21
N GLY A 543 18.38 8.88 12.70
CA GLY A 543 18.69 7.96 13.80
C GLY A 543 17.77 8.09 15.02
N ASN A 544 17.87 7.14 15.95
CA ASN A 544 16.99 7.02 17.12
C ASN A 544 17.59 7.60 18.41
N TRP A 545 18.64 8.41 18.28
CA TRP A 545 19.34 9.10 19.35
C TRP A 545 18.57 10.21 20.10
N PRO A 546 17.55 10.90 19.52
CA PRO A 546 16.85 11.97 20.24
C PRO A 546 16.17 11.47 21.52
N LYS A 547 16.12 12.31 22.57
CA LYS A 547 15.37 11.99 23.80
C LYS A 547 13.87 12.20 23.64
N ASP A 548 13.47 13.21 22.88
CA ASP A 548 12.07 13.49 22.56
C ASP A 548 11.45 12.30 21.81
N LYS A 549 10.30 11.81 22.27
CA LYS A 549 9.70 10.57 21.73
C LYS A 549 9.31 10.72 20.27
N ARG A 550 8.78 11.88 19.87
CA ARG A 550 8.31 12.15 18.51
C ARG A 550 9.48 12.30 17.56
N LEU A 551 10.52 13.04 17.95
CA LEU A 551 11.75 13.16 17.15
C LEU A 551 12.52 11.85 17.08
N LYS A 552 12.51 11.03 18.14
CA LYS A 552 13.05 9.67 18.12
C LYS A 552 12.32 8.78 17.12
N GLU A 553 10.99 8.84 17.09
CA GLU A 553 10.17 8.13 16.11
C GLU A 553 10.50 8.60 14.69
N CYS A 554 10.44 9.90 14.43
CA CYS A 554 10.78 10.50 13.12
C CYS A 554 12.18 10.07 12.67
N GLY A 555 13.16 10.15 13.56
CA GLY A 555 14.53 9.76 13.27
C GLY A 555 14.74 8.26 13.09
N SER A 556 13.94 7.42 13.76
CA SER A 556 13.95 5.97 13.56
C SER A 556 13.43 5.59 12.18
N PHE A 557 12.34 6.21 11.73
CA PHE A 557 11.83 6.01 10.36
C PHE A 557 12.76 6.62 9.32
N ASN A 558 13.34 7.80 9.57
CA ASN A 558 14.31 8.38 8.65
C ASN A 558 15.60 7.54 8.55
N ARG A 559 15.98 6.83 9.61
CA ARG A 559 17.05 5.83 9.57
C ARG A 559 16.73 4.70 8.58
N VAL A 560 15.51 4.17 8.63
CA VAL A 560 15.04 3.14 7.69
C VAL A 560 15.02 3.69 6.26
N ASN A 561 14.55 4.92 6.08
CA ASN A 561 14.56 5.61 4.79
C ASN A 561 15.95 5.61 4.13
N PHE A 562 17.01 5.90 4.89
CA PHE A 562 18.37 5.86 4.37
C PHE A 562 18.90 4.42 4.20
N VAL A 563 18.61 3.51 5.11
CA VAL A 563 19.14 2.14 5.06
C VAL A 563 18.53 1.32 3.92
N GLU A 564 17.22 1.39 3.76
CA GLU A 564 16.49 0.65 2.73
C GLU A 564 16.42 1.43 1.41
N GLY A 565 16.35 2.77 1.48
CA GLY A 565 16.22 3.64 0.31
C GLY A 565 17.51 4.06 -0.38
N VAL A 566 18.70 3.83 0.21
CA VAL A 566 19.98 4.30 -0.38
C VAL A 566 20.20 3.86 -1.82
N ASP A 567 19.79 2.63 -2.17
CA ASP A 567 19.91 2.16 -3.55
C ASP A 567 18.97 2.93 -4.49
N ALA A 568 17.77 3.33 -4.04
CA ALA A 568 16.84 4.11 -4.86
C ALA A 568 17.40 5.48 -5.25
N PHE A 569 18.12 6.15 -4.33
CA PHE A 569 18.73 7.45 -4.60
C PHE A 569 19.91 7.35 -5.57
N THR A 570 20.73 6.31 -5.39
CA THR A 570 22.05 6.22 -6.02
C THR A 570 22.05 5.45 -7.34
N ALA A 571 21.11 4.52 -7.56
CA ALA A 571 21.19 3.53 -8.62
C ALA A 571 21.29 4.11 -10.03
N SER A 572 20.63 5.26 -10.31
CA SER A 572 20.74 5.93 -11.60
C SER A 572 21.75 7.09 -11.58
N ILE A 573 21.64 8.01 -10.62
CA ILE A 573 22.43 9.26 -10.63
C ILE A 573 23.94 8.99 -10.60
N LEU A 574 24.42 8.11 -9.72
CA LEU A 574 25.86 7.90 -9.56
C LEU A 574 26.47 7.17 -10.79
N PRO A 575 25.91 6.05 -11.28
CA PRO A 575 26.44 5.41 -12.47
C PRO A 575 26.20 6.20 -13.76
N ASP A 576 24.97 6.66 -14.00
CA ASP A 576 24.57 7.17 -15.32
C ASP A 576 25.03 8.61 -15.55
N ILE A 577 25.11 9.43 -14.48
CA ILE A 577 25.45 10.86 -14.58
C ILE A 577 26.88 11.16 -14.11
N LEU A 578 27.32 10.53 -13.02
CA LEU A 578 28.67 10.74 -12.47
C LEU A 578 29.70 9.74 -12.99
N GLY A 579 29.26 8.66 -13.65
CA GLY A 579 30.16 7.64 -14.21
C GLY A 579 30.79 6.71 -13.16
N TRP A 580 30.21 6.62 -11.96
CA TRP A 580 30.69 5.71 -10.93
C TRP A 580 30.50 4.25 -11.35
N ARG A 581 31.45 3.38 -10.99
CA ARG A 581 31.27 1.95 -11.23
C ARG A 581 30.22 1.39 -10.27
N LYS A 582 29.45 0.40 -10.71
CA LYS A 582 28.40 -0.23 -9.88
C LYS A 582 28.95 -0.78 -8.57
N GLU A 583 30.17 -1.31 -8.59
CA GLU A 583 30.86 -1.81 -7.41
C GLU A 583 31.18 -0.69 -6.42
N GLU A 584 31.57 0.50 -6.90
CA GLU A 584 31.84 1.67 -6.06
C GLU A 584 30.56 2.19 -5.41
N VAL A 585 29.45 2.22 -6.15
CA VAL A 585 28.12 2.56 -5.60
C VAL A 585 27.69 1.55 -4.55
N THR A 586 27.87 0.25 -4.82
CA THR A 586 27.53 -0.81 -3.86
C THR A 586 28.33 -0.67 -2.55
N VAL A 587 29.63 -0.37 -2.66
CA VAL A 587 30.51 -0.14 -1.50
C VAL A 587 30.07 1.10 -0.72
N LEU A 588 29.78 2.21 -1.39
CA LEU A 588 29.26 3.43 -0.76
C LEU A 588 27.96 3.13 -0.01
N ASN A 589 26.99 2.47 -0.66
CA ASN A 589 25.69 2.19 -0.08
C ASN A 589 25.80 1.27 1.15
N ALA A 590 26.68 0.26 1.10
CA ALA A 590 26.96 -0.59 2.26
C ALA A 590 27.61 0.20 3.42
N ALA A 591 28.45 1.17 3.11
CA ALA A 591 29.09 2.01 4.11
C ALA A 591 28.11 2.99 4.77
N VAL A 592 27.25 3.65 3.98
CA VAL A 592 26.15 4.50 4.46
C VAL A 592 25.23 3.71 5.39
N ARG A 593 24.80 2.51 4.98
CA ARG A 593 23.97 1.63 5.82
C ARG A 593 24.63 1.35 7.17
N ARG A 594 25.92 1.01 7.17
CA ARG A 594 26.67 0.74 8.39
C ARG A 594 26.75 1.96 9.30
N GLU A 595 27.06 3.14 8.76
CA GLU A 595 27.15 4.40 9.50
C GLU A 595 25.82 4.79 10.13
N VAL A 596 24.75 4.78 9.34
CA VAL A 596 23.39 5.14 9.77
C VAL A 596 22.86 4.16 10.82
N MET A 597 23.17 2.86 10.68
CA MET A 597 22.79 1.83 11.66
C MET A 597 23.59 1.88 12.96
N ALA A 598 24.86 2.30 12.91
CA ALA A 598 25.70 2.45 14.10
C ALA A 598 25.12 3.49 15.08
N ASN A 599 24.38 4.48 14.56
CA ASN A 599 23.70 5.51 15.36
C ASN A 599 24.67 6.24 16.31
N THR A 600 25.93 6.39 15.89
CA THR A 600 26.98 7.12 16.60
C THR A 600 27.07 8.59 16.17
N MET A 601 26.49 8.93 15.02
CA MET A 601 26.40 10.30 14.50
C MET A 601 25.03 10.87 14.84
N HIS A 602 24.98 12.01 15.53
CA HIS A 602 23.75 12.73 15.81
C HIS A 602 23.39 13.66 14.64
N ALA A 603 23.28 13.07 13.46
CA ALA A 603 23.05 13.78 12.21
C ALA A 603 21.60 14.32 12.13
N LEU A 604 21.48 15.52 11.58
CA LEU A 604 20.25 16.27 11.40
C LEU A 604 20.14 16.77 9.96
N PHE A 605 18.91 16.77 9.45
CA PHE A 605 18.46 17.62 8.35
C PHE A 605 17.59 18.73 8.93
N ASP A 606 17.52 19.87 8.23
CA ASP A 606 16.47 20.85 8.47
C ASP A 606 15.36 20.66 7.44
N PHE A 607 14.13 20.45 7.90
CA PHE A 607 12.95 20.41 7.08
C PHE A 607 12.29 21.79 7.09
N LEU A 608 12.25 22.43 5.93
CA LEU A 608 11.72 23.77 5.72
C LEU A 608 10.25 23.70 5.31
N VAL A 609 9.41 24.52 5.93
CA VAL A 609 8.05 24.79 5.46
C VAL A 609 7.93 26.27 5.15
N ILE A 610 7.57 26.60 3.92
CA ILE A 610 7.22 27.96 3.49
C ILE A 610 5.74 28.00 3.20
N VAL A 611 5.04 28.90 3.89
CA VAL A 611 3.65 29.25 3.63
C VAL A 611 3.63 30.66 3.02
N ALA A 612 3.20 30.77 1.77
CA ALA A 612 3.17 32.02 1.03
C ALA A 612 1.74 32.34 0.56
N GLN A 613 1.22 33.53 0.90
CA GLN A 613 -0.11 33.97 0.49
C GLN A 613 -0.07 34.91 -0.72
N LYS A 614 -0.91 34.62 -1.70
CA LYS A 614 -1.15 35.50 -2.84
C LYS A 614 -1.97 36.72 -2.39
N PRO A 615 -1.63 37.96 -2.83
CA PRO A 615 -2.41 39.15 -2.53
C PRO A 615 -3.90 39.03 -2.92
N MET A 616 -4.74 39.81 -2.23
CA MET A 616 -6.20 39.91 -2.47
C MET A 616 -6.57 40.59 -3.78
#